data_AF-A0A7X7B3H6-F1
#
_entry.id   AF-A0A7X7B3H6-F1
#
_cell.length_a   1.000
_cell.length_b   1.000
_cell.length_c   1.000
_cell.angle_alpha   90.00
_cell.angle_beta   90.00
_cell.angle_gamma   90.00
#
_symmetry.space_group_name_H-M   'P 1'
#
loop_
_entity.id
_entity.type
_entity.pdbx_description
1 polymer ?
#
loop_
_entity_poly.entity_id
_entity_poly.type
_entity_poly.pdbx_seq_one_letter_code
_entity_poly.pdbx_strand_id
1 'polypeptide(L)'
;MKKKIILLLFIMILAVSCTKKVTMSNYKKEANFSGFVKEVNAHSLLVSVDKTEDEFKTSDLISVSLDVELKDSLVTFNIGDEIRIYYDGIIAESYPAQINKVYAIDIIKSSNQDKENKKGDDYSMQWDLVPMVRLNNKLYLDTGYEALVNDKAHLIDGEIISEVDGNKKPTVNNQSNFGKGYSYRYGEINGTIEISINNKWWIFATEEVRENVEKLLNQN
;
A
#
# COMPACT_ATOMS: atom_id res chain seq x y z
N MET A 1 69.69 -22.02 5.31
CA MET A 1 68.89 -21.55 6.47
C MET A 1 67.75 -20.70 5.91
N LYS A 2 66.55 -21.23 5.69
CA LYS A 2 65.35 -21.13 6.56
C LYS A 2 65.19 -19.66 7.04
N LYS A 3 64.13 -18.89 6.72
CA LYS A 3 62.72 -19.20 6.93
C LYS A 3 61.78 -18.26 6.11
N LYS A 4 60.85 -18.90 5.39
CA LYS A 4 59.42 -18.62 5.24
C LYS A 4 58.95 -17.24 4.73
N ILE A 5 58.48 -17.27 3.48
CA ILE A 5 57.32 -16.55 2.95
C ILE A 5 56.19 -16.54 4.00
N ILE A 6 55.71 -15.35 4.39
CA ILE A 6 54.43 -15.20 5.07
C ILE A 6 53.57 -14.26 4.22
N LEU A 7 52.77 -14.93 3.40
CA LEU A 7 51.52 -14.48 2.80
C LEU A 7 50.57 -14.07 3.93
N LEU A 8 50.45 -12.77 4.21
CA LEU A 8 49.46 -12.26 5.15
C LEU A 8 48.24 -11.76 4.37
N LEU A 9 47.36 -12.74 4.12
CA LEU A 9 45.90 -12.65 4.18
C LEU A 9 45.27 -11.36 3.63
N PHE A 10 45.10 -11.30 2.31
CA PHE A 10 43.93 -10.64 1.72
C PHE A 10 42.71 -11.55 1.98
N ILE A 11 42.22 -11.58 3.22
CA ILE A 11 40.95 -12.22 3.54
C ILE A 11 39.84 -11.30 3.06
N MET A 12 39.38 -11.65 1.86
CA MET A 12 38.00 -11.61 1.43
C MET A 12 37.07 -12.07 2.56
N ILE A 13 36.64 -11.14 3.39
CA ILE A 13 35.29 -11.18 3.96
C ILE A 13 34.57 -10.02 3.29
N LEU A 14 34.08 -10.30 2.08
CA LEU A 14 32.76 -9.83 1.71
C LEU A 14 31.88 -10.34 2.84
N ALA A 15 31.66 -9.50 3.86
CA ALA A 15 30.45 -9.61 4.63
C ALA A 15 29.36 -9.37 3.59
N VAL A 16 28.94 -10.47 2.96
CA VAL A 16 27.61 -10.64 2.41
C VAL A 16 26.75 -10.10 3.52
N SER A 17 26.32 -8.85 3.35
CA SER A 17 25.24 -8.30 4.11
C SER A 17 24.10 -9.24 3.77
N CYS A 18 23.94 -10.24 4.63
CA CYS A 18 22.73 -11.02 4.68
C CYS A 18 21.73 -9.97 5.17
N THR A 19 21.21 -9.19 4.23
CA THR A 19 19.99 -8.45 4.41
C THR A 19 18.99 -9.55 4.71
N LYS A 20 18.78 -9.83 6.01
CA LYS A 20 17.66 -10.63 6.43
C LYS A 20 16.47 -9.93 5.78
N LYS A 21 15.93 -10.53 4.73
CA LYS A 21 14.68 -10.06 4.16
C LYS A 21 13.70 -10.10 5.31
N VAL A 22 13.23 -8.93 5.71
CA VAL A 22 12.20 -8.80 6.74
C VAL A 22 10.99 -9.53 6.17
N THR A 23 10.65 -10.66 6.76
CA THR A 23 9.47 -11.45 6.43
C THR A 23 8.35 -11.11 7.41
N MET A 24 7.10 -11.24 6.95
CA MET A 24 5.85 -10.96 7.70
C MET A 24 5.80 -11.61 9.10
N SER A 25 6.59 -12.65 9.38
CA SER A 25 6.63 -13.31 10.68
C SER A 25 7.52 -12.63 11.75
N ASN A 26 8.33 -11.63 11.41
CA ASN A 26 9.29 -11.00 12.34
C ASN A 26 8.94 -9.58 12.83
N TYR A 27 8.11 -8.80 12.14
CA TYR A 27 7.90 -7.37 12.46
C TYR A 27 6.99 -7.10 13.67
N LYS A 28 6.16 -8.08 14.10
CA LYS A 28 5.31 -7.97 15.30
C LYS A 28 6.09 -7.80 16.62
N LYS A 29 7.43 -7.84 16.58
CA LYS A 29 8.33 -7.61 17.72
C LYS A 29 9.02 -6.24 17.70
N GLU A 30 8.80 -5.45 16.65
CA GLU A 30 9.41 -4.13 16.48
C GLU A 30 8.63 -3.05 17.27
N ALA A 31 9.29 -1.93 17.53
CA ALA A 31 8.67 -0.78 18.17
C ALA A 31 7.44 -0.33 17.37
N ASN A 32 6.34 -0.07 18.06
CA ASN A 32 5.11 0.34 17.42
C ASN A 32 4.26 1.17 18.36
N PHE A 33 3.49 2.10 17.77
CA PHE A 33 2.49 2.88 18.48
C PHE A 33 1.23 3.02 17.64
N SER A 34 0.14 3.32 18.33
CA SER A 34 -1.17 3.57 17.73
C SER A 34 -1.50 5.06 17.77
N GLY A 35 -2.23 5.54 16.77
CA GLY A 35 -2.59 6.96 16.69
C GLY A 35 -3.60 7.28 15.60
N PHE A 36 -3.96 8.56 15.50
CA PHE A 36 -4.96 9.05 14.55
C PHE A 36 -4.31 9.92 13.47
N VAL A 37 -4.62 9.65 12.20
CA VAL A 37 -4.17 10.48 11.08
C VAL A 37 -4.77 11.88 11.19
N LYS A 38 -3.92 12.90 11.11
CA LYS A 38 -4.30 14.33 11.10
C LYS A 38 -4.12 14.96 9.73
N GLU A 39 -3.09 14.56 9.00
CA GLU A 39 -2.82 15.03 7.64
C GLU A 39 -2.23 13.90 6.79
N VAL A 40 -2.54 13.93 5.50
CA VAL A 40 -2.04 12.98 4.50
C VAL A 40 -1.31 13.79 3.42
N ASN A 41 -0.01 13.58 3.30
CA ASN A 41 0.84 14.20 2.29
C ASN A 41 1.39 13.13 1.33
N ALA A 42 2.00 13.56 0.22
CA ALA A 42 2.54 12.63 -0.78
C ALA A 42 3.63 11.68 -0.24
N HIS A 43 4.36 12.08 0.80
CA HIS A 43 5.50 11.33 1.33
C HIS A 43 5.42 11.05 2.83
N SER A 44 4.40 11.56 3.53
CA SER A 44 4.28 11.40 4.98
C SER A 44 2.84 11.53 5.47
N LEU A 45 2.60 10.98 6.66
CA LEU A 45 1.38 11.19 7.44
C LEU A 45 1.72 12.00 8.68
N LEU A 46 0.89 12.97 9.03
CA LEU A 46 0.90 13.55 10.37
C LEU A 46 -0.03 12.74 11.26
N VAL A 47 0.47 12.22 12.38
CA VAL A 47 -0.26 11.31 13.27
C VAL A 47 -0.28 11.88 14.67
N SER A 48 -1.46 11.89 15.30
CA SER A 48 -1.61 12.15 16.72
C SER A 48 -1.46 10.85 17.50
N VAL A 49 -0.49 10.80 18.42
CA VAL A 49 -0.19 9.60 19.22
C VAL A 49 -1.29 9.40 20.27
N ASP A 50 -1.72 8.16 20.50
CA ASP A 50 -2.62 7.85 21.62
C ASP A 50 -1.91 8.15 22.95
N LYS A 51 -2.62 8.80 23.88
CA LYS A 51 -2.09 9.23 25.18
C LYS A 51 -1.63 8.07 26.07
N THR A 52 -2.07 6.85 25.75
CA THR A 52 -1.72 5.63 26.47
C THR A 52 -0.43 4.99 25.98
N GLU A 53 0.08 5.38 24.81
CA GLU A 53 1.33 4.86 24.24
C GLU A 53 2.54 5.55 24.87
N ASP A 54 3.66 4.84 24.98
CA ASP A 54 4.89 5.38 25.57
C ASP A 54 5.47 6.53 24.73
N GLU A 55 5.28 6.48 23.41
CA GLU A 55 5.69 7.50 22.45
C GLU A 55 5.04 8.86 22.71
N PHE A 56 3.88 8.90 23.37
CA PHE A 56 3.22 10.16 23.74
C PHE A 56 4.06 10.99 24.72
N LYS A 57 4.95 10.34 25.49
CA LYS A 57 5.91 11.03 26.38
C LYS A 57 6.95 11.81 25.58
N THR A 58 7.23 11.40 24.35
CA THR A 58 8.17 12.06 23.45
C THR A 58 7.48 13.16 22.65
N SER A 59 6.32 12.89 22.05
CA SER A 59 5.53 13.90 21.33
C SER A 59 4.07 13.49 21.16
N ASP A 60 3.16 14.47 21.12
CA ASP A 60 1.74 14.26 20.82
C ASP A 60 1.45 14.18 19.31
N LEU A 61 2.34 14.73 18.48
CA LEU A 61 2.28 14.72 17.02
C LEU A 61 3.57 14.21 16.40
N ILE A 62 3.44 13.22 15.52
CA ILE A 62 4.57 12.60 14.82
C ILE A 62 4.30 12.58 13.32
N SER A 63 5.26 13.09 12.54
CA SER A 63 5.30 12.93 11.08
C SER A 63 5.97 11.60 10.73
N VAL A 64 5.25 10.74 10.03
CA VAL A 64 5.65 9.36 9.71
C VAL A 64 5.86 9.22 8.20
N SER A 65 7.01 8.70 7.79
CA SER A 65 7.33 8.45 6.37
C SER A 65 6.38 7.44 5.72
N LEU A 66 5.96 7.71 4.47
CA LEU A 66 5.21 6.75 3.63
C LEU A 66 6.14 5.87 2.76
N ASP A 67 7.45 6.04 2.86
CA ASP A 67 8.42 5.12 2.23
C ASP A 67 8.55 3.85 3.08
N VAL A 68 7.51 3.01 3.01
CA VAL A 68 7.36 1.80 3.84
C VAL A 68 8.10 0.63 3.20
N GLU A 69 8.89 -0.11 4.00
CA GLU A 69 9.66 -1.26 3.52
C GLU A 69 8.77 -2.42 3.04
N LEU A 70 7.61 -2.63 3.68
CA LEU A 70 6.60 -3.62 3.29
C LEU A 70 5.46 -2.94 2.52
N LYS A 71 5.50 -3.04 1.18
CA LYS A 71 4.57 -2.36 0.26
C LYS A 71 3.24 -3.10 0.01
N ASP A 72 2.92 -4.10 0.82
CA ASP A 72 1.86 -5.09 0.51
C ASP A 72 0.43 -4.65 0.89
N SER A 73 0.12 -3.35 0.84
CA SER A 73 -1.28 -2.96 0.98
C SER A 73 -1.57 -1.67 0.22
N LEU A 74 -2.57 -1.74 -0.67
CA LEU A 74 -3.21 -0.63 -1.39
C LEU A 74 -4.00 0.28 -0.43
N VAL A 75 -3.45 0.55 0.75
CA VAL A 75 -4.12 1.28 1.81
C VAL A 75 -3.90 2.76 1.59
N THR A 76 -4.98 3.45 1.23
CA THR A 76 -5.03 4.91 1.23
C THR A 76 -5.49 5.36 2.60
N PHE A 77 -4.71 6.22 3.26
CA PHE A 77 -5.05 6.76 4.57
C PHE A 77 -5.99 7.98 4.42
N ASN A 78 -6.95 8.09 5.32
CA ASN A 78 -7.84 9.24 5.44
C ASN A 78 -7.60 9.95 6.78
N ILE A 79 -7.87 11.25 6.79
CA ILE A 79 -7.83 12.03 8.02
C ILE A 79 -8.83 11.45 9.03
N GLY A 80 -8.32 11.10 10.21
CA GLY A 80 -9.06 10.50 11.31
C GLY A 80 -8.91 8.99 11.42
N ASP A 81 -8.29 8.31 10.45
CA ASP A 81 -8.04 6.87 10.56
C ASP A 81 -7.19 6.58 11.79
N GLU A 82 -7.58 5.58 12.55
CA GLU A 82 -6.78 4.97 13.62
C GLU A 82 -5.85 3.94 12.98
N ILE A 83 -4.55 4.14 13.18
CA ILE A 83 -3.50 3.34 12.55
C ILE A 83 -2.49 2.88 13.58
N ARG A 84 -1.82 1.76 13.28
CA ARG A 84 -0.64 1.27 14.00
C ARG A 84 0.57 1.39 13.11
N ILE A 85 1.63 2.00 13.63
CA ILE A 85 2.88 2.23 12.89
C ILE A 85 3.96 1.34 13.50
N TYR A 86 4.62 0.54 12.66
CA TYR A 86 5.78 -0.27 13.03
C TYR A 86 7.03 0.39 12.50
N TYR A 87 8.00 0.66 13.39
CA TYR A 87 9.19 1.44 13.07
C TYR A 87 10.42 0.90 13.81
N ASP A 88 11.58 1.50 13.55
CA ASP A 88 12.87 1.04 14.07
C ASP A 88 13.19 1.47 15.51
N GLY A 89 12.24 2.11 16.20
CA GLY A 89 12.41 2.64 17.55
C GLY A 89 13.09 4.00 17.64
N ILE A 90 13.46 4.61 16.50
CA ILE A 90 14.12 5.92 16.48
C ILE A 90 13.10 7.01 16.15
N ILE A 91 12.95 7.95 17.09
CA ILE A 91 12.16 9.18 16.91
C ILE A 91 13.12 10.36 16.91
N ALA A 92 13.12 11.15 15.83
CA ALA A 92 13.91 12.36 15.74
C ALA A 92 13.22 13.51 16.49
N GLU A 93 14.01 14.23 17.30
CA GLU A 93 13.55 15.34 18.13
C GLU A 93 13.24 16.59 17.28
N SER A 94 11.95 16.84 17.07
CA SER A 94 11.42 18.06 16.45
C SER A 94 9.95 18.24 16.87
N TYR A 95 9.30 19.31 16.43
CA TYR A 95 7.85 19.48 16.60
C TYR A 95 7.17 19.84 15.26
N PRO A 96 6.32 18.96 14.70
CA PRO A 96 6.05 17.56 15.11
C PRO A 96 7.34 16.72 15.14
N ALA A 97 7.39 15.68 15.98
CA ALA A 97 8.52 14.74 15.98
C ALA A 97 8.50 13.90 14.69
N GLN A 98 9.60 13.25 14.34
CA GLN A 98 9.72 12.57 13.04
C GLN A 98 10.14 11.11 13.16
N ILE A 99 9.50 10.25 12.36
CA ILE A 99 9.89 8.86 12.14
C ILE A 99 10.13 8.67 10.65
N ASN A 100 11.38 8.37 10.31
CA ASN A 100 11.81 8.24 8.91
C ASN A 100 11.79 6.80 8.40
N LYS A 101 12.08 5.83 9.28
CA LYS A 101 12.17 4.42 8.91
C LYS A 101 10.95 3.65 9.40
N VAL A 102 10.08 3.30 8.47
CA VAL A 102 8.80 2.66 8.74
C VAL A 102 8.76 1.29 8.06
N TYR A 103 8.46 0.26 8.84
CA TYR A 103 8.38 -1.11 8.34
C TYR A 103 7.00 -1.43 7.78
N ALA A 104 5.94 -1.03 8.49
CA ALA A 104 4.55 -1.25 8.13
C ALA A 104 3.64 -0.21 8.78
N ILE A 105 2.50 0.04 8.15
CA ILE A 105 1.41 0.83 8.73
C ILE A 105 0.12 0.04 8.53
N ASP A 106 -0.51 -0.36 9.63
CA ASP A 106 -1.77 -1.09 9.63
C ASP A 106 -2.91 -0.14 10.00
N ILE A 107 -4.05 -0.20 9.29
CA ILE A 107 -5.28 0.47 9.76
C ILE A 107 -5.90 -0.37 10.88
N ILE A 108 -6.08 0.23 12.06
CA ILE A 108 -6.86 -0.35 13.17
C ILE A 108 -8.35 -0.07 12.95
N LYS A 109 -8.69 1.19 12.62
CA LYS A 109 -10.07 1.64 12.42
C LYS A 109 -10.10 2.78 11.41
N SER A 110 -10.90 2.66 10.35
CA SER A 110 -11.07 3.78 9.42
C SER A 110 -12.03 4.83 9.98
N SER A 111 -11.68 6.10 9.84
CA SER A 111 -12.53 7.28 10.12
C SER A 111 -13.86 7.29 9.36
N ASN A 112 -13.93 6.59 8.23
CA ASN A 112 -15.15 6.43 7.46
C ASN A 112 -16.18 5.53 8.17
N GLN A 113 -15.77 4.77 9.19
CA GLN A 113 -16.65 3.89 9.98
C GLN A 113 -17.41 4.61 11.12
N ASP A 114 -17.09 5.88 11.43
CA ASP A 114 -17.68 6.61 12.56
C ASP A 114 -18.89 7.51 12.20
N LYS A 115 -19.32 7.53 10.94
CA LYS A 115 -20.56 8.22 10.53
C LYS A 115 -21.80 7.33 10.57
N GLU A 116 -21.68 6.04 10.92
CA GLU A 116 -22.79 5.08 10.84
C GLU A 116 -23.43 4.72 12.19
N ASN A 117 -22.91 5.18 13.34
CA ASN A 117 -23.45 4.82 14.65
C ASN A 117 -24.25 5.92 15.33
N LYS A 118 -25.42 6.28 14.79
CA LYS A 118 -26.58 6.78 15.58
C LYS A 118 -27.91 6.53 14.85
N LYS A 119 -28.41 5.29 14.90
CA LYS A 119 -29.73 4.89 15.44
C LYS A 119 -30.21 3.58 14.80
N GLY A 120 -30.45 2.60 15.65
CA GLY A 120 -31.60 1.71 15.57
C GLY A 120 -31.51 0.58 14.56
N ASP A 121 -31.09 -0.59 15.05
CA ASP A 121 -31.79 -1.86 14.85
C ASP A 121 -32.30 -2.16 13.42
N ASP A 122 -31.43 -2.20 12.41
CA ASP A 122 -31.71 -2.94 11.17
C ASP A 122 -30.41 -3.25 10.41
N TYR A 123 -30.26 -4.47 9.94
CA TYR A 123 -29.05 -4.95 9.29
C TYR A 123 -28.91 -4.36 7.87
N SER A 124 -27.90 -3.52 7.62
CA SER A 124 -27.34 -3.32 6.28
C SER A 124 -25.83 -3.04 6.33
N MET A 125 -25.00 -4.08 6.22
CA MET A 125 -23.56 -3.98 5.97
C MET A 125 -23.32 -3.28 4.62
N GLN A 126 -22.88 -2.02 4.63
CA GLN A 126 -22.43 -1.32 3.43
C GLN A 126 -20.94 -1.61 3.22
N TRP A 127 -20.64 -2.64 2.42
CA TRP A 127 -19.28 -3.09 2.11
C TRP A 127 -18.40 -1.98 1.53
N ASP A 128 -17.16 -1.88 2.01
CA ASP A 128 -16.08 -1.15 1.32
C ASP A 128 -15.92 -1.75 -0.09
N LEU A 129 -16.23 -0.95 -1.11
CA LEU A 129 -16.14 -1.37 -2.49
C LEU A 129 -14.67 -1.51 -2.91
N VAL A 130 -14.30 -2.67 -3.44
CA VAL A 130 -12.97 -2.89 -4.04
C VAL A 130 -12.68 -1.85 -5.14
N PRO A 131 -11.42 -1.49 -5.39
CA PRO A 131 -11.09 -0.59 -6.49
C PRO A 131 -11.69 -1.10 -7.80
N MET A 132 -12.34 -0.21 -8.54
CA MET A 132 -13.04 -0.53 -9.76
C MET A 132 -13.05 0.67 -10.72
N VAL A 133 -13.08 0.35 -12.00
CA VAL A 133 -13.16 1.33 -13.09
C VAL A 133 -14.16 0.83 -14.12
N ARG A 134 -14.93 1.77 -14.68
CA ARG A 134 -15.82 1.48 -15.81
C ARG A 134 -15.16 1.94 -17.11
N LEU A 135 -14.96 1.02 -18.03
CA LEU A 135 -14.39 1.27 -19.36
C LEU A 135 -15.25 0.57 -20.41
N ASN A 136 -15.59 1.25 -21.49
CA ASN A 136 -16.41 0.71 -22.58
C ASN A 136 -17.66 -0.05 -22.10
N ASN A 137 -18.37 0.56 -21.14
CA ASN A 137 -19.57 0.05 -20.48
C ASN A 137 -19.40 -1.23 -19.66
N LYS A 138 -18.16 -1.70 -19.46
CA LYS A 138 -17.82 -2.83 -18.60
C LYS A 138 -17.19 -2.35 -17.30
N LEU A 139 -17.51 -3.01 -16.20
CA LEU A 139 -16.88 -2.76 -14.91
C LEU A 139 -15.72 -3.73 -14.72
N TYR A 140 -14.56 -3.20 -14.37
CA TYR A 140 -13.36 -3.96 -14.03
C TYR A 140 -13.06 -3.72 -12.56
N LEU A 141 -12.82 -4.79 -11.81
CA LEU A 141 -12.54 -4.77 -10.38
C LEU A 141 -11.11 -5.26 -10.15
N ASP A 142 -10.45 -4.67 -9.16
CA ASP A 142 -9.11 -5.07 -8.76
C ASP A 142 -9.07 -6.56 -8.40
N THR A 143 -8.04 -7.24 -8.92
CA THR A 143 -7.78 -8.64 -8.63
C THR A 143 -6.70 -8.84 -7.57
N GLY A 144 -5.96 -7.79 -7.21
CA GLY A 144 -4.79 -7.87 -6.32
C GLY A 144 -3.54 -8.46 -6.97
N TYR A 145 -3.54 -8.69 -8.28
CA TYR A 145 -2.39 -9.25 -9.01
C TYR A 145 -1.64 -8.16 -9.77
N GLU A 146 -0.31 -8.16 -9.66
CA GLU A 146 0.57 -7.32 -10.47
C GLU A 146 0.83 -8.00 -11.82
N ALA A 147 0.73 -7.24 -12.91
CA ALA A 147 1.08 -7.70 -14.24
C ALA A 147 2.59 -7.84 -14.39
N LEU A 148 3.04 -8.91 -15.05
CA LEU A 148 4.44 -9.06 -15.42
C LEU A 148 4.80 -7.99 -16.46
N VAL A 149 5.81 -7.18 -16.14
CA VAL A 149 6.29 -6.14 -17.06
C VAL A 149 7.04 -6.81 -18.20
N ASN A 150 6.32 -7.07 -19.30
CA ASN A 150 6.88 -7.48 -20.57
C ASN A 150 7.15 -6.24 -21.45
N ASP A 151 7.80 -6.36 -22.61
CA ASP A 151 8.20 -5.28 -23.56
C ASP A 151 7.05 -4.37 -24.09
N LYS A 152 5.84 -4.45 -23.50
CA LYS A 152 4.64 -3.69 -23.85
C LYS A 152 4.52 -2.33 -23.15
N ALA A 153 5.56 -1.82 -22.49
CA ALA A 153 5.52 -0.53 -21.79
C ALA A 153 5.09 0.66 -22.68
N HIS A 154 5.19 0.51 -24.01
CA HIS A 154 4.81 1.52 -25.01
C HIS A 154 3.35 1.41 -25.51
N LEU A 155 2.58 0.41 -25.08
CA LEU A 155 1.17 0.22 -25.49
C LEU A 155 0.24 0.74 -24.39
N ILE A 156 -0.25 1.97 -24.56
CA ILE A 156 -1.26 2.60 -23.70
C ILE A 156 -2.54 2.73 -24.52
N ASP A 157 -3.65 2.17 -24.02
CA ASP A 157 -4.95 2.24 -24.70
C ASP A 157 -5.78 3.45 -24.26
N GLY A 158 -5.56 3.94 -23.04
CA GLY A 158 -6.24 5.14 -22.57
C GLY A 158 -5.85 5.57 -21.15
N GLU A 159 -6.62 6.52 -20.63
CA GLU A 159 -6.44 7.10 -19.30
C GLU A 159 -7.80 7.18 -18.56
N ILE A 160 -7.78 6.96 -17.25
CA ILE A 160 -8.92 7.19 -16.36
C ILE A 160 -8.99 8.69 -16.07
N ILE A 161 -10.06 9.35 -16.51
CA ILE A 161 -10.15 10.83 -16.47
C ILE A 161 -11.11 11.37 -15.40
N SER A 162 -11.87 10.51 -14.72
CA SER A 162 -12.84 10.91 -13.71
C SER A 162 -12.92 9.92 -12.56
N GLU A 163 -13.51 10.36 -11.44
CA GLU A 163 -13.62 9.57 -10.22
C GLU A 163 -14.98 9.77 -9.54
N VAL A 164 -15.38 8.78 -8.74
CA VAL A 164 -16.43 8.88 -7.72
C VAL A 164 -15.80 8.63 -6.35
N ASP A 165 -16.58 8.85 -5.29
CA ASP A 165 -16.19 8.44 -3.94
C ASP A 165 -15.82 6.94 -3.90
N GLY A 166 -14.85 6.57 -3.07
CA GLY A 166 -14.33 5.19 -3.00
C GLY A 166 -15.39 4.13 -2.70
N ASN A 167 -16.45 4.51 -1.99
CA ASN A 167 -17.58 3.64 -1.64
C ASN A 167 -18.71 3.65 -2.70
N LYS A 168 -18.50 4.27 -3.86
CA LYS A 168 -19.48 4.30 -4.97
C LYS A 168 -18.97 3.53 -6.16
N LYS A 169 -19.88 2.81 -6.81
CA LYS A 169 -19.61 2.13 -8.07
C LYS A 169 -19.57 3.16 -9.21
N PRO A 170 -18.52 3.17 -10.05
CA PRO A 170 -18.48 4.02 -11.24
C PRO A 170 -19.62 3.69 -12.20
N THR A 171 -20.26 4.73 -12.71
CA THR A 171 -21.47 4.61 -13.55
C THR A 171 -21.24 5.08 -14.98
N VAL A 172 -20.22 5.89 -15.24
CA VAL A 172 -19.85 6.37 -16.58
C VAL A 172 -18.47 5.86 -16.99
N ASN A 173 -18.16 5.88 -18.30
CA ASN A 173 -16.86 5.40 -18.79
C ASN A 173 -15.70 6.30 -18.36
N ASN A 174 -14.53 5.70 -18.22
CA ASN A 174 -13.29 6.34 -17.74
C ASN A 174 -13.47 6.97 -16.35
N GLN A 175 -14.32 6.35 -15.52
CA GLN A 175 -14.56 6.72 -14.14
C GLN A 175 -14.13 5.58 -13.22
N SER A 176 -13.39 5.90 -12.18
CA SER A 176 -13.00 4.95 -11.13
C SER A 176 -13.54 5.37 -9.76
N ASN A 177 -13.39 4.50 -8.76
CA ASN A 177 -13.56 4.84 -7.34
C ASN A 177 -12.20 4.93 -6.60
N PHE A 178 -11.07 5.02 -7.32
CA PHE A 178 -9.73 5.01 -6.73
C PHE A 178 -8.82 6.14 -7.25
N GLY A 179 -9.40 7.10 -7.97
CA GLY A 179 -8.70 8.25 -8.51
C GLY A 179 -8.60 8.28 -10.03
N LYS A 180 -8.10 9.39 -10.56
CA LYS A 180 -7.92 9.64 -12.00
C LYS A 180 -6.46 9.94 -12.33
N GLY A 181 -6.13 10.01 -13.61
CA GLY A 181 -4.77 10.21 -14.11
C GLY A 181 -4.00 8.91 -14.36
N TYR A 182 -4.64 7.75 -14.17
CA TYR A 182 -4.01 6.45 -14.37
C TYR A 182 -4.16 6.00 -15.82
N SER A 183 -3.04 5.68 -16.45
CA SER A 183 -3.03 5.04 -17.76
C SER A 183 -3.46 3.57 -17.65
N TYR A 184 -4.18 3.07 -18.64
CA TYR A 184 -4.56 1.67 -18.73
C TYR A 184 -4.25 1.08 -20.11
N ARG A 185 -4.17 -0.24 -20.14
CA ARG A 185 -4.14 -1.05 -21.37
C ARG A 185 -4.99 -2.30 -21.21
N TYR A 186 -5.45 -2.87 -22.31
CA TYR A 186 -6.13 -4.16 -22.31
C TYR A 186 -5.13 -5.28 -22.04
N GLY A 187 -5.51 -6.20 -21.14
CA GLY A 187 -4.70 -7.36 -20.80
C GLY A 187 -4.76 -8.43 -21.89
N GLU A 188 -3.87 -9.42 -21.79
CA GLU A 188 -3.83 -10.55 -22.74
C GLU A 188 -5.05 -11.47 -22.63
N ILE A 189 -5.65 -11.51 -21.44
CA ILE A 189 -6.85 -12.29 -21.17
C ILE A 189 -8.07 -11.41 -21.44
N ASN A 190 -8.98 -11.87 -22.30
CA ASN A 190 -10.22 -11.14 -22.53
C ASN A 190 -10.98 -10.96 -21.21
N GLY A 191 -11.42 -9.72 -20.93
CA GLY A 191 -12.04 -9.35 -19.67
C GLY A 191 -11.06 -8.87 -18.62
N THR A 192 -9.75 -8.76 -18.92
CA THR A 192 -8.79 -8.06 -18.06
C THR A 192 -8.29 -6.76 -18.68
N ILE A 193 -7.89 -5.85 -17.80
CA ILE A 193 -7.13 -4.64 -18.11
C ILE A 193 -5.97 -4.56 -17.13
N GLU A 194 -4.97 -3.79 -17.49
CA GLU A 194 -3.84 -3.46 -16.64
C GLU A 194 -3.81 -1.95 -16.44
N ILE A 195 -3.66 -1.49 -15.19
CA ILE A 195 -3.69 -0.08 -14.83
C ILE A 195 -2.36 0.29 -14.19
N SER A 196 -1.73 1.35 -14.69
CA SER A 196 -0.48 1.86 -14.14
C SER A 196 -0.75 2.68 -12.88
N ILE A 197 -0.36 2.16 -11.73
CA ILE A 197 -0.50 2.81 -10.42
C ILE A 197 0.83 2.67 -9.69
N ASN A 198 1.42 3.79 -9.27
CA ASN A 198 2.70 3.82 -8.53
C ASN A 198 3.84 3.08 -9.23
N ASN A 199 3.99 3.29 -10.54
CA ASN A 199 5.01 2.65 -11.40
C ASN A 199 4.90 1.13 -11.50
N LYS A 200 3.76 0.55 -11.10
CA LYS A 200 3.42 -0.86 -11.28
C LYS A 200 2.16 -0.99 -12.14
N TRP A 201 2.01 -2.13 -12.79
CA TRP A 201 0.82 -2.45 -13.57
C TRP A 201 -0.04 -3.43 -12.77
N TRP A 202 -1.26 -3.04 -12.44
CA TRP A 202 -2.18 -3.85 -11.65
C TRP A 202 -3.27 -4.43 -12.54
N ILE A 203 -3.58 -5.70 -12.36
CA ILE A 203 -4.60 -6.41 -13.14
C ILE A 203 -5.97 -6.13 -12.53
N PHE A 204 -6.89 -5.68 -13.37
CA PHE A 204 -8.31 -5.57 -13.05
C PHE A 204 -9.08 -6.49 -14.00
N ALA A 205 -10.16 -7.10 -13.52
CA ALA A 205 -10.96 -8.04 -14.29
C ALA A 205 -12.45 -7.74 -14.18
N THR A 206 -13.20 -8.07 -15.23
CA THR A 206 -14.67 -8.13 -15.14
C THR A 206 -15.09 -9.22 -14.14
N GLU A 207 -16.28 -9.09 -13.54
CA GLU A 207 -16.82 -10.07 -12.58
C GLU A 207 -16.75 -11.51 -13.12
N GLU A 208 -17.07 -11.72 -14.40
CA GLU A 208 -17.03 -13.02 -15.08
C GLU A 208 -15.65 -13.72 -15.07
N VAL A 209 -14.57 -12.93 -15.05
CA VAL A 209 -13.20 -13.44 -15.21
C VAL A 209 -12.44 -13.44 -13.88
N ARG A 210 -12.84 -12.57 -12.94
CA ARG A 210 -12.14 -12.28 -11.69
C ARG A 210 -11.82 -13.53 -10.86
N GLU A 211 -12.78 -14.45 -10.71
CA GLU A 211 -12.59 -15.66 -9.88
C GLU A 211 -11.55 -16.63 -10.44
N ASN A 212 -11.25 -16.57 -11.74
CA ASN A 212 -10.35 -17.50 -12.42
C ASN A 212 -9.06 -16.84 -12.91
N VAL A 213 -8.86 -15.55 -12.61
CA VAL A 213 -7.77 -14.75 -13.20
C VAL A 213 -6.39 -15.35 -12.90
N GLU A 214 -6.14 -15.81 -11.67
CA GLU A 214 -4.87 -16.44 -11.27
C GLU A 214 -4.57 -17.68 -12.12
N LYS A 215 -5.58 -18.54 -12.30
CA LYS A 215 -5.44 -19.76 -13.11
C LYS A 215 -5.15 -19.42 -14.57
N LEU A 216 -5.81 -18.39 -15.12
CA LEU A 216 -5.63 -17.97 -16.51
C LEU A 216 -4.26 -17.30 -16.74
N LEU A 217 -3.75 -16.57 -15.76
CA LEU A 217 -2.41 -15.97 -15.82
C LEU A 217 -1.30 -17.04 -15.84
N ASN A 218 -1.52 -18.18 -15.17
CA ASN A 218 -0.56 -19.28 -15.11
C ASN A 218 -0.60 -20.24 -16.31
N GLN A 219 -1.48 -20.00 -17.29
CA GLN A 219 -1.67 -20.86 -18.47
C GLN A 219 -1.11 -20.27 -19.77
N ASN A 220 -0.71 -18.99 -19.76
CA ASN A 220 -0.09 -18.27 -20.87
C ASN A 220 1.40 -18.05 -20.62
#